data_AF-A0A314ZZ38-F1
#
_entry.id   AF-A0A314ZZ38-F1
#
_cell.length_a   1.000
_cell.length_b   1.000
_cell.length_c   1.000
_cell.angle_alpha   90.00
_cell.angle_beta   90.00
_cell.angle_gamma   90.00
#
_symmetry.space_group_name_H-M   'P 1'
#
loop_
_entity.id
_entity.type
_entity.pdbx_description
1 polymer ?
#
loop_
_entity_poly.entity_id
_entity_poly.type
_entity_poly.pdbx_seq_one_letter_code
_entity_poly.pdbx_strand_id
1 'polypeptide(L)'
;MKMRIVALLLAIIMIMLAVSGCTDTGSTGEEIDNPEIGSVSDAVSLDEVPAGFEMIGERQLDFGSVLDGVGSEDTVVEATQGIYKNGDSVEVQISAIECTDTEAAQTLVNDYKNEFNPMPQGQGERFTEHSINDHFATRIIWHVTEGGEDVPRYAYVWNNDSMVIQVRGTTSDPNLLLTFAEATGY
;
A
#
# COMPACT_ATOMS: atom_id res chain seq x y z
N MET A 1 -26.39 59.01 -6.34
CA MET A 1 -25.62 58.28 -5.32
C MET A 1 -25.80 56.74 -5.41
N LYS A 2 -25.96 56.17 -6.62
CA LYS A 2 -26.12 54.72 -6.85
C LYS A 2 -25.12 54.13 -7.88
N MET A 3 -24.50 54.94 -8.74
CA MET A 3 -23.49 54.46 -9.70
C MET A 3 -22.06 54.34 -9.13
N ARG A 4 -21.73 55.01 -8.02
CA ARG A 4 -20.38 54.94 -7.42
C ARG A 4 -20.15 53.67 -6.59
N ILE A 5 -21.21 53.08 -6.03
CA ILE A 5 -21.16 51.84 -5.23
C ILE A 5 -21.00 50.61 -6.13
N VAL A 6 -21.64 50.61 -7.31
CA VAL A 6 -21.54 49.50 -8.28
C VAL A 6 -20.13 49.41 -8.91
N ALA A 7 -19.47 50.56 -9.15
CA ALA A 7 -18.09 50.57 -9.66
C ALA A 7 -17.06 50.07 -8.63
N LEU A 8 -17.30 50.30 -7.33
CA LEU A 8 -16.44 49.81 -6.24
C LEU A 8 -16.61 48.30 -5.99
N LEU A 9 -17.83 47.76 -6.12
CA LEU A 9 -18.08 46.32 -5.99
C LEU A 9 -17.52 45.50 -7.17
N LEU A 10 -17.52 46.05 -8.40
CA LEU A 10 -16.90 45.41 -9.58
C LEU A 10 -15.37 45.39 -9.53
N ALA A 11 -14.74 46.38 -8.88
CA ALA A 11 -13.29 46.44 -8.74
C ALA A 11 -12.73 45.43 -7.72
N ILE A 12 -13.53 45.02 -6.73
CA ILE A 12 -13.12 44.06 -5.69
C ILE A 12 -13.13 42.61 -6.22
N ILE A 13 -13.98 42.29 -7.20
CA ILE A 13 -14.08 40.93 -7.77
C ILE A 13 -12.88 40.62 -8.71
N MET A 14 -12.26 41.63 -9.34
CA MET A 14 -11.11 41.42 -10.23
C MET A 14 -9.77 41.20 -9.51
N ILE A 15 -9.70 41.33 -8.18
CA ILE A 15 -8.45 41.17 -7.42
C ILE A 15 -8.20 39.70 -7.00
N MET A 16 -9.16 38.78 -7.21
CA MET A 16 -8.96 37.35 -6.90
C MET A 16 -8.29 36.51 -8.01
N LEU A 17 -7.78 37.12 -9.09
CA LEU A 17 -7.10 36.38 -10.17
C LEU A 17 -5.58 36.58 -10.21
N ALA A 18 -4.98 37.05 -9.12
CA ALA A 18 -3.53 37.18 -8.98
C ALA A 18 -2.95 36.17 -7.98
N VAL A 19 -3.22 34.89 -8.22
CA VAL A 19 -2.31 33.79 -7.82
C VAL A 19 -2.14 32.89 -9.05
N SER A 20 -1.44 33.38 -10.06
CA SER A 20 -0.73 32.52 -11.01
C SER A 20 0.76 32.82 -10.89
N GLY A 21 1.26 32.61 -9.67
CA GLY A 21 2.67 32.38 -9.45
C GLY A 21 3.03 31.04 -10.05
N CYS A 22 4.06 31.06 -10.90
CA CYS A 22 4.98 29.97 -11.24
C CYS A 22 4.38 28.56 -11.40
N THR A 23 4.42 28.07 -12.64
CA THR A 23 4.45 26.64 -12.96
C THR A 23 5.66 26.00 -12.28
N ASP A 24 5.48 25.49 -11.08
CA ASP A 24 6.22 24.36 -10.58
C ASP A 24 5.19 23.29 -10.28
N THR A 25 5.25 22.19 -11.02
CA THR A 25 4.45 20.99 -10.75
C THR A 25 5.05 20.28 -9.53
N GLY A 26 5.06 20.97 -8.40
CA GLY A 26 5.23 20.38 -7.09
C GLY A 26 3.84 20.15 -6.55
N SER A 27 3.45 18.88 -6.43
CA SER A 27 2.34 18.50 -5.56
C SER A 27 2.56 19.17 -4.21
N THR A 28 1.76 20.17 -3.84
CA THR A 28 1.55 20.47 -2.43
C THR A 28 0.69 19.34 -1.89
N GLY A 29 1.29 18.15 -1.80
CA GLY A 29 0.80 17.12 -0.92
C GLY A 29 0.94 17.70 0.47
N GLU A 30 -0.15 17.73 1.23
CA GLU A 30 0.02 17.65 2.67
C GLU A 30 0.94 16.45 2.92
N GLU A 31 2.06 16.66 3.60
CA GLU A 31 2.83 15.56 4.17
C GLU A 31 1.84 14.81 5.06
N ILE A 32 1.40 13.65 4.60
CA ILE A 32 0.68 12.71 5.45
C ILE A 32 1.74 12.25 6.43
N ASP A 33 1.58 12.61 7.70
CA ASP A 33 2.47 12.20 8.77
C ASP A 33 2.21 10.71 9.00
N ASN A 34 2.99 9.88 8.32
CA ASN A 34 2.89 8.45 8.40
C ASN A 34 3.29 7.99 9.80
N PRO A 35 2.56 7.03 10.40
CA PRO A 35 2.93 6.54 11.71
C PRO A 35 4.33 5.89 11.63
N GLU A 36 5.20 6.24 12.58
CA GLU A 36 6.58 5.74 12.61
C GLU A 36 6.58 4.23 12.91
N ILE A 37 7.26 3.47 12.06
CA ILE A 37 7.49 2.04 12.25
C ILE A 37 8.88 1.88 12.85
N GLY A 38 8.96 1.32 14.06
CA GLY A 38 10.22 1.17 14.78
C GLY A 38 11.18 0.17 14.13
N SER A 39 10.67 -0.95 13.63
CA SER A 39 11.44 -2.02 12.98
C SER A 39 10.55 -2.87 12.06
N VAL A 40 11.17 -3.69 11.20
CA VAL A 40 10.42 -4.67 10.39
C VAL A 40 9.65 -5.70 11.23
N SER A 41 10.08 -5.96 12.47
CA SER A 41 9.39 -6.89 13.39
C SER A 41 8.12 -6.25 13.96
N ASP A 42 8.17 -4.96 14.27
CA ASP A 42 7.01 -4.20 14.74
C ASP A 42 5.93 -4.11 13.65
N ALA A 43 6.33 -3.88 12.39
CA ALA A 43 5.39 -3.78 11.27
C ALA A 43 4.60 -5.08 10.98
N VAL A 44 5.14 -6.24 11.34
CA VAL A 44 4.45 -7.53 11.13
C VAL A 44 3.71 -8.02 12.37
N SER A 45 3.85 -7.33 13.50
CA SER A 45 3.26 -7.70 14.79
C SER A 45 2.03 -6.84 15.06
N LEU A 46 0.85 -7.43 14.96
CA LEU A 46 -0.40 -6.69 15.12
C LEU A 46 -0.75 -6.48 16.60
N ASP A 47 -1.11 -5.25 16.96
CA ASP A 47 -1.66 -4.93 18.29
C ASP A 47 -2.98 -5.69 18.56
N GLU A 48 -3.87 -5.70 17.56
CA GLU A 48 -5.13 -6.45 17.59
C GLU A 48 -5.20 -7.43 16.41
N VAL A 49 -4.92 -8.70 16.69
CA VAL A 49 -5.03 -9.76 15.68
C VAL A 49 -6.50 -9.98 15.30
N PRO A 50 -6.86 -10.02 14.00
CA PRO A 50 -8.21 -10.29 13.55
C PRO A 50 -8.82 -11.57 14.14
N ALA A 51 -10.11 -11.52 14.46
CA ALA A 51 -10.78 -12.58 15.22
C ALA A 51 -10.64 -13.97 14.58
N GLY A 52 -10.24 -14.95 15.40
CA GLY A 52 -10.05 -16.34 14.97
C GLY A 52 -8.68 -16.63 14.34
N PHE A 53 -7.81 -15.61 14.21
CA PHE A 53 -6.42 -15.80 13.82
C PHE A 53 -5.49 -15.75 15.04
N GLU A 54 -4.36 -16.43 14.90
CA GLU A 54 -3.25 -16.39 15.84
C GLU A 54 -1.95 -16.19 15.06
N MET A 55 -1.03 -15.39 15.59
CA MET A 55 0.33 -15.33 15.07
C MET A 55 1.06 -16.63 15.45
N ILE A 56 1.46 -17.40 14.46
CA ILE A 56 2.12 -18.69 14.66
C ILE A 56 3.64 -18.63 14.49
N GLY A 57 4.15 -17.51 13.95
CA GLY A 57 5.56 -17.32 13.78
C GLY A 57 5.93 -16.02 13.10
N GLU A 58 7.20 -15.71 13.24
CA GLU A 58 7.90 -14.60 12.60
C GLU A 58 9.20 -15.15 12.04
N ARG A 59 9.59 -14.70 10.85
CA ARG A 59 10.87 -15.08 10.26
C ARG A 59 11.49 -13.90 9.52
N GLN A 60 12.80 -13.78 9.65
CA GLN A 60 13.58 -12.90 8.78
C GLN A 60 13.56 -13.45 7.35
N LEU A 61 13.40 -12.57 6.37
CA LEU A 61 13.50 -12.90 4.95
C LEU A 61 14.90 -12.55 4.45
N ASP A 62 15.49 -13.41 3.63
CA ASP A 62 16.69 -13.06 2.87
C ASP A 62 16.33 -12.23 1.64
N PHE A 63 17.31 -11.50 1.10
CA PHE A 63 17.10 -10.62 -0.05
C PHE A 63 16.59 -11.38 -1.28
N GLY A 64 17.02 -12.63 -1.50
CA GLY A 64 16.53 -13.44 -2.61
C GLY A 64 15.02 -13.71 -2.50
N SER A 65 14.53 -13.93 -1.28
CA SER A 65 13.11 -14.16 -0.99
C SER A 65 12.27 -12.89 -1.08
N VAL A 66 12.84 -11.74 -0.72
CA VAL A 66 12.19 -10.42 -0.84
C VAL A 66 12.10 -10.02 -2.30
N LEU A 67 13.22 -10.14 -3.01
CA LEU A 67 13.36 -9.59 -4.34
C LEU A 67 12.79 -10.52 -5.40
N ASP A 68 12.89 -11.84 -5.32
CA ASP A 68 12.33 -12.82 -6.29
C ASP A 68 12.35 -12.39 -7.78
N GLY A 69 13.39 -11.66 -8.21
CA GLY A 69 13.54 -11.14 -9.58
C GLY A 69 13.12 -9.67 -9.82
N VAL A 70 12.71 -8.94 -8.79
CA VAL A 70 12.44 -7.50 -8.74
C VAL A 70 13.41 -6.73 -7.86
N GLY A 71 13.53 -5.41 -8.07
CA GLY A 71 14.36 -4.54 -7.23
C GLY A 71 15.87 -4.81 -7.28
N SER A 72 16.58 -4.36 -6.25
CA SER A 72 18.03 -4.52 -6.08
C SER A 72 18.36 -4.88 -4.62
N GLU A 73 19.36 -5.74 -4.40
CA GLU A 73 19.84 -6.06 -3.05
C GLU A 73 20.36 -4.80 -2.33
N ASP A 74 20.93 -3.86 -3.08
CA ASP A 74 21.48 -2.61 -2.53
C ASP A 74 20.40 -1.66 -1.98
N THR A 75 19.13 -1.91 -2.29
CA THR A 75 18.01 -1.04 -1.87
C THR A 75 17.24 -1.58 -0.67
N VAL A 76 17.54 -2.81 -0.22
CA VAL A 76 16.88 -3.45 0.93
C VAL A 76 17.86 -3.53 2.11
N VAL A 77 17.41 -3.05 3.27
CA VAL A 77 18.17 -3.05 4.52
C VAL A 77 17.91 -4.33 5.30
N GLU A 78 16.65 -4.62 5.55
CA GLU A 78 16.18 -5.83 6.23
C GLU A 78 14.74 -6.14 5.86
N ALA A 79 14.32 -7.39 6.12
CA ALA A 79 12.96 -7.80 5.87
C ALA A 79 12.53 -8.91 6.83
N THR A 80 11.27 -8.86 7.23
CA THR A 80 10.65 -9.83 8.13
C THR A 80 9.26 -10.19 7.64
N GLN A 81 8.83 -11.41 7.96
CA GLN A 81 7.49 -11.89 7.70
C GLN A 81 6.85 -12.44 8.96
N GLY A 82 5.70 -11.88 9.33
CA GLY A 82 4.77 -12.44 10.30
C GLY A 82 3.78 -13.39 9.63
N ILE A 83 3.45 -14.49 10.31
CA ILE A 83 2.57 -15.55 9.81
C ILE A 83 1.41 -15.73 10.78
N TYR A 84 0.19 -15.58 10.26
CA TYR A 84 -1.06 -15.67 10.99
C TYR A 84 -1.90 -16.82 10.44
N LYS A 85 -2.51 -17.61 11.32
CA LYS A 85 -3.38 -18.73 10.91
C LYS A 85 -4.71 -18.74 11.60
N ASN A 86 -5.72 -19.16 10.85
CA ASN A 86 -7.02 -19.59 11.38
C ASN A 86 -7.15 -21.11 11.22
N GLY A 87 -6.68 -21.83 12.25
CA GLY A 87 -6.52 -23.29 12.22
C GLY A 87 -5.69 -23.76 11.01
N ASP A 88 -6.12 -24.86 10.39
CA ASP A 88 -5.47 -25.43 9.19
C ASP A 88 -6.00 -24.85 7.86
N SER A 89 -6.91 -23.88 7.92
CA SER A 89 -7.74 -23.49 6.77
C SER A 89 -7.19 -22.31 5.98
N VAL A 90 -6.69 -21.28 6.67
CA VAL A 90 -6.25 -20.03 6.05
C VAL A 90 -4.99 -19.53 6.74
N GLU A 91 -4.01 -19.20 5.93
CA GLU A 91 -2.79 -18.51 6.35
C GLU A 91 -2.76 -17.11 5.74
N VAL A 92 -2.44 -16.12 6.56
CA VAL A 92 -2.18 -14.73 6.17
C VAL A 92 -0.74 -14.41 6.55
N GLN A 93 -0.02 -13.77 5.65
CA GLN A 93 1.36 -13.36 5.83
C GLN A 93 1.44 -11.84 5.68
N ILE A 94 2.11 -11.20 6.64
CA ILE A 94 2.49 -9.79 6.55
C ILE A 94 4.00 -9.76 6.36
N SER A 95 4.47 -9.20 5.26
CA SER A 95 5.88 -8.94 5.04
C SER A 95 6.16 -7.45 5.19
N ALA A 96 7.18 -7.10 5.96
CA ALA A 96 7.71 -5.75 6.08
C ALA A 96 9.16 -5.76 5.57
N ILE A 97 9.48 -4.80 4.70
CA ILE A 97 10.77 -4.70 4.03
C ILE A 97 11.25 -3.26 4.20
N GLU A 98 12.31 -3.07 4.96
CA GLU A 98 12.94 -1.77 5.11
C GLU A 98 13.85 -1.53 3.90
N CYS A 99 13.61 -0.42 3.21
CA CYS A 99 14.46 0.06 2.12
C CYS A 99 15.38 1.18 2.60
N THR A 100 16.38 1.52 1.78
CA THR A 100 17.34 2.58 2.10
C THR A 100 16.71 3.96 2.27
N ASP A 101 15.59 4.20 1.58
CA ASP A 101 14.82 5.44 1.58
C ASP A 101 13.43 5.22 0.97
N THR A 102 12.59 6.26 1.02
CA THR A 102 11.22 6.25 0.48
C THR A 102 11.17 6.04 -1.04
N GLU A 103 12.16 6.54 -1.80
CA GLU A 103 12.19 6.36 -3.26
C GLU A 103 12.43 4.89 -3.60
N ALA A 104 13.39 4.25 -2.92
CA ALA A 104 13.65 2.82 -3.03
C ALA A 104 12.41 1.98 -2.66
N ALA A 105 11.68 2.34 -1.61
CA ALA A 105 10.44 1.66 -1.24
C ALA A 105 9.35 1.79 -2.31
N GLN A 106 9.14 2.99 -2.85
CA GLN A 106 8.18 3.23 -3.93
C GLN A 106 8.56 2.46 -5.20
N THR A 107 9.85 2.41 -5.56
CA THR A 107 10.34 1.61 -6.67
C THR A 107 10.04 0.12 -6.45
N LEU A 108 10.31 -0.40 -5.25
CA LEU A 108 10.04 -1.81 -4.95
C LEU A 108 8.55 -2.16 -5.02
N VAL A 109 7.65 -1.29 -4.54
CA VAL A 109 6.19 -1.46 -4.71
C VAL A 109 5.82 -1.55 -6.19
N ASN A 110 6.39 -0.68 -7.03
CA ASN A 110 6.13 -0.67 -8.47
C ASN A 110 6.70 -1.92 -9.15
N ASP A 111 7.87 -2.37 -8.76
CA ASP A 111 8.47 -3.57 -9.33
C ASP A 111 7.65 -4.82 -9.00
N TYR A 112 7.16 -4.97 -7.76
CA TYR A 112 6.22 -6.04 -7.40
C TYR A 112 4.97 -6.02 -8.28
N LYS A 113 4.42 -4.84 -8.57
CA LYS A 113 3.27 -4.72 -9.47
C LYS A 113 3.63 -5.17 -10.89
N ASN A 114 4.85 -4.90 -11.36
CA ASN A 114 5.30 -5.27 -12.70
C ASN A 114 5.50 -6.78 -12.91
N GLU A 115 5.60 -7.59 -11.85
CA GLU A 115 5.65 -9.06 -11.95
C GLU A 115 4.35 -9.66 -12.52
N PHE A 116 3.24 -8.95 -12.38
CA PHE A 116 1.94 -9.46 -12.75
C PHE A 116 1.61 -9.14 -14.21
N ASN A 117 1.43 -10.21 -15.01
CA ASN A 117 0.90 -10.09 -16.36
C ASN A 117 -0.46 -9.36 -16.37
N PRO A 118 -0.83 -8.67 -17.46
CA PRO A 118 -2.16 -8.09 -17.61
C PRO A 118 -3.28 -9.11 -17.38
N MET A 119 -4.39 -8.67 -16.79
CA MET A 119 -5.56 -9.54 -16.60
C MET A 119 -6.19 -9.90 -17.95
N PRO A 120 -6.65 -11.16 -18.14
CA PRO A 120 -7.47 -11.50 -19.29
C PRO A 120 -8.71 -10.60 -19.36
N GLN A 121 -9.13 -10.29 -20.59
CA GLN A 121 -10.27 -9.41 -20.80
C GLN A 121 -11.51 -9.96 -20.09
N GLY A 122 -12.16 -9.12 -19.27
CA GLY A 122 -13.39 -9.46 -18.56
C GLY A 122 -13.19 -10.07 -17.16
N GLN A 123 -11.96 -10.25 -16.67
CA GLN A 123 -11.70 -10.76 -15.31
C GLN A 123 -11.47 -9.65 -14.25
N GLY A 124 -11.82 -8.41 -14.58
CA GLY A 124 -11.66 -7.26 -13.69
C GLY A 124 -10.29 -6.58 -13.80
N GLU A 125 -10.00 -5.72 -12.83
CA GLU A 125 -8.77 -4.92 -12.78
C GLU A 125 -7.70 -5.64 -11.95
N ARG A 126 -6.47 -5.70 -12.48
CA ARG A 126 -5.30 -6.29 -11.79
C ARG A 126 -4.98 -5.55 -10.49
N PHE A 127 -5.04 -4.22 -10.56
CA PHE A 127 -4.65 -3.29 -9.50
C PHE A 127 -5.84 -2.41 -9.17
N THR A 128 -6.13 -2.25 -7.88
CA THR A 128 -7.18 -1.34 -7.41
C THR A 128 -6.69 -0.66 -6.14
N GLU A 129 -6.75 0.66 -6.08
CA GLU A 129 -6.38 1.41 -4.87
C GLU A 129 -7.46 1.31 -3.80
N HIS A 130 -7.05 1.10 -2.56
CA HIS A 130 -7.89 1.12 -1.37
C HIS A 130 -7.30 2.08 -0.35
N SER A 131 -8.14 2.94 0.24
CA SER A 131 -7.70 3.76 1.36
C SER A 131 -7.78 2.94 2.65
N ILE A 132 -6.68 2.88 3.37
CA ILE A 132 -6.52 2.24 4.68
C ILE A 132 -5.68 3.18 5.55
N ASN A 133 -5.96 3.30 6.85
CA ASN A 133 -5.15 4.08 7.81
C ASN A 133 -4.63 5.43 7.26
N ASP A 134 -5.52 6.22 6.64
CA ASP A 134 -5.24 7.54 6.03
C ASP A 134 -4.20 7.57 4.88
N HIS A 135 -3.81 6.42 4.33
CA HIS A 135 -2.99 6.30 3.12
C HIS A 135 -3.66 5.34 2.10
N PHE A 136 -2.96 5.04 0.99
CA PHE A 136 -3.45 4.14 -0.05
C PHE A 136 -2.61 2.86 -0.16
N ALA A 137 -3.29 1.72 -0.23
CA ALA A 137 -2.72 0.45 -0.60
C ALA A 137 -3.26 -0.04 -1.94
N THR A 138 -2.38 -0.57 -2.78
CA THR A 138 -2.77 -1.22 -4.02
C THR A 138 -3.18 -2.67 -3.71
N ARG A 139 -4.45 -3.01 -3.94
CA ARG A 139 -4.89 -4.40 -4.03
C ARG A 139 -4.43 -5.01 -5.35
N ILE A 140 -3.75 -6.14 -5.29
CA ILE A 140 -3.38 -6.97 -6.43
C ILE A 140 -4.24 -8.24 -6.40
N ILE A 141 -4.85 -8.60 -7.53
CA ILE A 141 -5.51 -9.91 -7.73
C ILE A 141 -4.64 -10.77 -8.65
N TRP A 142 -4.59 -12.09 -8.49
CA TRP A 142 -4.13 -13.06 -9.50
C TRP A 142 -4.87 -14.38 -9.36
N HIS A 143 -4.64 -15.33 -10.26
CA HIS A 143 -5.29 -16.64 -10.23
C HIS A 143 -4.25 -17.74 -10.10
N VAL A 144 -4.58 -18.77 -9.32
CA VAL A 144 -3.82 -20.00 -9.19
C VAL A 144 -4.72 -21.18 -9.56
N THR A 145 -4.12 -22.26 -10.06
CA THR A 145 -4.87 -23.49 -10.33
C THR A 145 -4.89 -24.37 -9.10
N GLU A 146 -6.08 -24.58 -8.53
CA GLU A 146 -6.29 -25.46 -7.38
C GLU A 146 -7.40 -26.46 -7.68
N GLY A 147 -7.12 -27.75 -7.52
CA GLY A 147 -8.09 -28.80 -7.84
C GLY A 147 -8.53 -28.82 -9.31
N GLY A 148 -7.80 -28.15 -10.22
CA GLY A 148 -8.15 -28.00 -11.63
C GLY A 148 -9.01 -26.77 -11.96
N GLU A 149 -9.35 -25.96 -10.97
CA GLU A 149 -10.12 -24.72 -11.13
C GLU A 149 -9.21 -23.49 -10.98
N ASP A 150 -9.56 -22.41 -11.66
CA ASP A 150 -8.91 -21.11 -11.49
C ASP A 150 -9.49 -20.41 -10.25
N VAL A 151 -8.65 -20.23 -9.23
CA VAL A 151 -9.05 -19.62 -7.95
C VAL A 151 -8.34 -18.28 -7.77
N PRO A 152 -9.06 -17.18 -7.46
CA PRO A 152 -8.42 -15.89 -7.25
C PRO A 152 -7.64 -15.86 -5.93
N ARG A 153 -6.55 -15.12 -5.94
CA ARG A 153 -5.68 -14.79 -4.83
C ARG A 153 -5.45 -13.29 -4.81
N TYR A 154 -5.17 -12.78 -3.63
CA TYR A 154 -5.11 -11.35 -3.39
C TYR A 154 -3.87 -10.99 -2.58
N ALA A 155 -3.41 -9.77 -2.79
CA ALA A 155 -2.42 -9.10 -1.96
C ALA A 155 -2.83 -7.64 -1.79
N TYR A 156 -2.39 -7.03 -0.69
CA TYR A 156 -2.32 -5.59 -0.54
C TYR A 156 -0.87 -5.21 -0.39
N VAL A 157 -0.44 -4.15 -1.09
CA VAL A 157 0.93 -3.64 -1.02
C VAL A 157 0.93 -2.12 -1.00
N TRP A 158 1.77 -1.55 -0.15
CA TRP A 158 2.00 -0.11 -0.05
C TRP A 158 3.39 0.15 0.50
N ASN A 159 3.80 1.41 0.52
CA ASN A 159 4.94 1.86 1.30
C ASN A 159 4.48 2.86 2.37
N ASN A 160 5.06 2.75 3.55
CA ASN A 160 4.98 3.73 4.64
C ASN A 160 6.41 4.26 4.86
N ASP A 161 6.70 5.43 4.30
CA ASP A 161 8.06 5.96 4.16
C ASP A 161 8.99 4.97 3.44
N SER A 162 10.12 4.61 4.05
CA SER A 162 11.08 3.64 3.52
C SER A 162 10.67 2.18 3.76
N MET A 163 9.54 1.92 4.43
CA MET A 163 9.05 0.57 4.69
C MET A 163 8.05 0.14 3.61
N VAL A 164 8.27 -1.00 2.96
CA VAL A 164 7.25 -1.66 2.13
C VAL A 164 6.51 -2.68 2.96
N ILE A 165 5.18 -2.59 2.97
CA ILE A 165 4.31 -3.56 3.65
C ILE A 165 3.50 -4.33 2.61
N GLN A 166 3.40 -5.63 2.83
CA GLN A 166 2.63 -6.51 1.98
C GLN A 166 1.81 -7.51 2.80
N VAL A 167 0.52 -7.56 2.54
CA VAL A 167 -0.40 -8.54 3.13
C VAL A 167 -0.85 -9.53 2.05
N ARG A 168 -0.54 -10.81 2.22
CA ARG A 168 -0.93 -11.91 1.31
C ARG A 168 -1.59 -13.03 2.10
N GLY A 169 -2.34 -13.91 1.44
CA GLY A 169 -2.83 -15.12 2.10
C GLY A 169 -3.34 -16.18 1.15
N THR A 170 -3.65 -17.35 1.70
CA THR A 170 -4.17 -18.51 0.96
C THR A 170 -5.67 -18.43 0.67
N THR A 171 -6.29 -17.25 0.89
CA THR A 171 -7.73 -17.01 0.77
C THR A 171 -8.12 -16.42 -0.59
N SER A 172 -9.36 -16.66 -1.00
CA SER A 172 -10.02 -15.97 -2.11
C SER A 172 -10.91 -14.80 -1.65
N ASP A 173 -10.89 -14.46 -0.36
CA ASP A 173 -11.62 -13.33 0.21
C ASP A 173 -10.68 -12.12 0.37
N PRO A 174 -10.79 -11.07 -0.48
CA PRO A 174 -9.96 -9.88 -0.35
C PRO A 174 -10.28 -9.07 0.90
N ASN A 175 -11.50 -9.14 1.44
CA ASN A 175 -11.87 -8.34 2.61
C ASN A 175 -11.15 -8.85 3.87
N LEU A 176 -10.90 -10.15 3.96
CA LEU A 176 -10.08 -10.71 5.02
C LEU A 176 -8.67 -10.10 5.01
N LEU A 177 -8.03 -10.01 3.84
CA LEU A 177 -6.70 -9.41 3.73
C LEU A 177 -6.74 -7.89 3.97
N LEU A 178 -7.82 -7.22 3.57
CA LEU A 178 -8.02 -5.81 3.88
C LEU A 178 -8.11 -5.58 5.38
N THR A 179 -8.83 -6.40 6.13
CA THR A 179 -8.88 -6.32 7.60
C THR A 179 -7.50 -6.50 8.24
N PHE A 180 -6.67 -7.38 7.68
CA PHE A 180 -5.27 -7.52 8.13
C PHE A 180 -4.42 -6.30 7.78
N ALA A 181 -4.61 -5.71 6.60
CA ALA A 181 -3.90 -4.48 6.21
C ALA A 181 -4.29 -3.30 7.11
N GLU A 182 -5.59 -3.11 7.38
CA GLU A 182 -6.08 -2.11 8.33
C GLU A 182 -5.49 -2.33 9.74
N ALA A 183 -5.44 -3.59 10.20
CA ALA A 183 -4.92 -3.92 11.52
C ALA A 183 -3.42 -3.59 11.72
N THR A 184 -2.66 -3.37 10.64
CA THR A 184 -1.27 -2.93 10.77
C THR A 184 -1.16 -1.54 11.41
N GLY A 185 -2.17 -0.68 11.25
CA GLY A 185 -2.17 0.69 11.76
C GLY A 185 -1.33 1.69 10.94
N TYR A 186 -0.68 1.22 9.87
CA TYR A 186 0.11 2.01 8.91
C TYR A 186 -0.41 1.79 7.50
#